data_AF-A0A563F1Z8-F1
#
_entry.id   AF-A0A563F1Z8-F1
#
_cell.length_a   1.000
_cell.length_b   1.000
_cell.length_c   1.000
_cell.angle_alpha   90.00
_cell.angle_beta   90.00
_cell.angle_gamma   90.00
#
_symmetry.space_group_name_H-M   'P 1'
#
loop_
_entity.id
_entity.type
_entity.pdbx_description
1 polymer ?
#
loop_
_entity_poly.entity_id
_entity_poly.type
_entity_poly.pdbx_seq_one_letter_code
_entity_poly.pdbx_strand_id
1 'polypeptide(L)'
;MRRQEGPSGPDDWDQNWLIVSGAVRLAEGWEWTFEDPCLTAWEAVDLVAWLENPTAALSFIEPVISFGVVRRFADRRHTRIGLAFEAVPHRPEFVDDEFELILEVDNADLAAAALDWWWERVAFPPR
;
A
#
# COMPACT_ATOMS: atom_id res chain seq x y z
N MET A 1 -23.62 25.83 2.74
CA MET A 1 -22.55 24.92 2.25
C MET A 1 -22.33 25.25 0.79
N ARG A 2 -21.20 25.86 0.41
CA ARG A 2 -20.85 26.14 -0.99
C ARG A 2 -19.84 25.12 -1.45
N ARG A 3 -20.11 24.45 -2.56
CA ARG A 3 -19.12 23.71 -3.34
C ARG A 3 -18.22 24.74 -4.03
N GLN A 4 -16.91 24.59 -3.89
CA GLN A 4 -15.94 25.27 -4.74
C GLN A 4 -15.52 24.25 -5.80
N GLU A 5 -16.05 24.39 -7.01
CA GLU A 5 -15.54 23.68 -8.19
C GLU A 5 -14.43 24.57 -8.77
N GLY A 6 -13.17 24.17 -8.54
CA GLY A 6 -12.00 24.71 -9.22
C GLY A 6 -11.81 24.02 -10.58
N PRO A 7 -11.04 24.62 -11.51
CA PRO A 7 -10.92 24.10 -12.87
C PRO A 7 -10.20 22.75 -12.88
N SER A 8 -10.85 21.73 -13.46
CA SER A 8 -10.25 20.43 -13.81
C SER A 8 -9.31 20.65 -15.00
N GLY A 9 -8.02 20.86 -14.70
CA GLY A 9 -6.96 20.91 -15.70
C GLY A 9 -6.48 19.51 -16.08
N PRO A 10 -5.60 19.39 -17.09
CA PRO A 10 -4.99 18.12 -17.52
C PRO A 10 -4.05 17.48 -16.48
N ASP A 11 -3.86 18.12 -15.31
CA ASP A 11 -3.09 17.62 -14.17
C ASP A 11 -4.03 17.48 -12.95
N ASP A 12 -5.20 16.87 -13.13
CA ASP A 12 -6.16 16.67 -12.04
C ASP A 12 -5.71 15.52 -11.13
N TRP A 13 -4.71 15.82 -10.29
CA TRP A 13 -4.18 14.91 -9.28
C TRP A 13 -5.28 14.33 -8.40
N ASP A 14 -6.33 15.10 -8.12
CA ASP A 14 -7.45 14.68 -7.28
C ASP A 14 -8.22 13.50 -7.90
N GLN A 15 -8.23 13.37 -9.23
CA GLN A 15 -8.87 12.24 -9.93
C GLN A 15 -8.04 10.97 -9.96
N ASN A 16 -6.77 11.02 -9.55
CA ASN A 16 -5.85 9.89 -9.60
C ASN A 16 -5.67 9.22 -8.24
N TRP A 17 -6.23 9.76 -7.15
CA TRP A 17 -6.21 9.09 -5.85
C TRP A 17 -7.06 7.82 -5.85
N LEU A 18 -6.46 6.74 -5.37
CA LEU A 18 -7.06 5.44 -5.17
C LEU A 18 -7.29 5.24 -3.69
N ILE A 19 -8.52 4.87 -3.35
CA ILE A 19 -8.85 4.36 -2.03
C ILE A 19 -8.33 2.93 -1.95
N VAL A 20 -7.41 2.68 -1.02
CA VAL A 20 -6.82 1.37 -0.77
C VAL A 20 -7.42 0.80 0.50
N SER A 21 -7.94 -0.42 0.41
CA SER A 21 -8.40 -1.19 1.56
C SER A 21 -7.33 -2.17 2.00
N GLY A 22 -6.98 -2.16 3.29
CA GLY A 22 -6.07 -3.12 3.89
C GLY A 22 -6.74 -3.97 4.94
N ALA A 23 -6.38 -5.25 4.99
CA ALA A 23 -6.80 -6.18 6.05
C ALA A 23 -5.56 -6.82 6.66
N VAL A 24 -5.32 -6.55 7.95
CA VAL A 24 -4.14 -7.01 8.67
C VAL A 24 -4.54 -8.06 9.69
N ARG A 25 -3.77 -9.15 9.75
CA ARG A 25 -3.94 -10.22 10.75
C ARG A 25 -2.58 -10.65 11.28
N LEU A 26 -2.41 -10.55 12.60
CA LEU A 26 -1.21 -10.96 13.32
C LEU A 26 -1.34 -12.40 13.85
N ALA A 27 -0.21 -13.06 14.07
CA ALA A 27 -0.16 -14.43 14.60
C ALA A 27 -0.78 -14.57 16.00
N GLU A 28 -0.77 -13.49 16.78
CA GLU A 28 -1.39 -13.40 18.11
C GLU A 28 -2.92 -13.22 18.08
N GLY A 29 -3.52 -13.26 16.88
CA GLY A 29 -4.97 -13.21 16.68
C GLY A 29 -5.54 -11.79 16.62
N TRP A 30 -4.68 -10.77 16.54
CA TRP A 30 -5.11 -9.40 16.34
C TRP A 30 -5.36 -9.12 14.87
N GLU A 31 -6.48 -8.48 14.59
CA GLU A 31 -6.87 -8.11 13.24
C GLU A 31 -7.52 -6.73 13.22
N TRP A 32 -7.29 -6.01 12.13
CA TRP A 32 -7.97 -4.76 11.82
C TRP A 32 -8.00 -4.55 10.32
N THR A 33 -8.82 -3.60 9.91
CA THR A 33 -8.92 -3.16 8.53
C THR A 33 -8.79 -1.65 8.47
N PHE A 34 -8.32 -1.14 7.35
CA PHE A 34 -8.32 0.29 7.05
C PHE A 34 -8.78 0.51 5.60
N GLU A 35 -9.23 1.73 5.32
CA GLU A 35 -9.58 2.19 3.99
C GLU A 35 -9.15 3.66 3.89
N ASP A 36 -8.21 3.97 3.01
CA ASP A 36 -7.58 5.28 2.94
C ASP A 36 -7.14 5.66 1.51
N PRO A 37 -7.30 6.92 1.07
CA PRO A 37 -6.83 7.38 -0.23
C PRO A 37 -5.30 7.59 -0.26
N CYS A 38 -4.53 6.50 -0.20
CA CYS A 38 -3.08 6.57 0.04
C CYS A 38 -2.17 6.24 -1.16
N LEU A 39 -2.75 5.97 -2.34
CA LEU A 39 -1.99 5.74 -3.57
C LEU A 39 -2.57 6.56 -4.70
N THR A 40 -1.72 7.03 -5.60
CA THR A 40 -2.16 7.48 -6.92
C THR A 40 -2.21 6.32 -7.93
N ALA A 41 -2.96 6.49 -9.01
CA ALA A 41 -3.01 5.52 -10.12
C ALA A 41 -1.63 5.28 -10.76
N TRP A 42 -0.73 6.27 -10.72
CA TRP A 42 0.66 6.12 -11.16
C TRP A 42 1.46 5.27 -10.17
N GLU A 43 1.37 5.56 -8.86
CA GLU A 43 2.06 4.79 -7.82
C GLU A 43 1.59 3.35 -7.72
N ALA A 44 0.33 3.08 -8.09
CA ALA A 44 -0.17 1.72 -8.23
C ALA A 44 0.61 0.90 -9.28
N VAL A 45 1.17 1.55 -10.30
CA VAL A 45 2.07 0.91 -11.28
C VAL A 45 3.42 0.57 -10.63
N ASP A 46 3.97 1.50 -9.85
CA ASP A 46 5.23 1.29 -9.15
C ASP A 46 5.13 0.13 -8.15
N LEU A 47 3.98 -0.03 -7.49
CA LEU A 47 3.73 -1.16 -6.61
C LEU A 47 3.71 -2.50 -7.36
N VAL A 48 3.18 -2.58 -8.59
CA VAL A 48 3.32 -3.80 -9.41
C VAL A 48 4.79 -4.13 -9.62
N ALA A 49 5.57 -3.17 -10.10
CA ALA A 49 6.99 -3.38 -10.40
C ALA A 49 7.77 -3.80 -9.15
N TRP A 50 7.40 -3.25 -7.99
CA TRP A 50 7.98 -3.64 -6.71
C TRP A 50 7.58 -5.05 -6.28
N LEU A 51 6.31 -5.45 -6.45
CA LEU A 51 5.87 -6.82 -6.13
C LEU A 51 6.55 -7.87 -7.03
N GLU A 52 6.75 -7.58 -8.31
CA GLU A 52 7.46 -8.47 -9.24
C GLU A 52 8.94 -8.65 -8.89
N ASN A 53 9.60 -7.58 -8.44
CA ASN A 53 11.01 -7.61 -8.11
C ASN A 53 11.34 -6.63 -6.97
N PRO A 54 11.04 -7.01 -5.72
CA PRO A 54 11.20 -6.09 -4.59
C PRO A 54 12.69 -5.90 -4.38
N THR A 55 13.18 -4.66 -4.51
CA THR A 55 14.63 -4.33 -4.51
C THR A 55 14.97 -3.36 -3.37
N ALA A 56 14.42 -2.15 -3.43
CA ALA A 56 14.59 -1.07 -2.47
C ALA A 56 13.33 -0.86 -1.62
N ALA A 57 13.38 0.13 -0.72
CA ALA A 57 12.17 0.65 -0.09
C ALA A 57 11.31 1.37 -1.15
N LEU A 58 9.99 1.25 -1.01
CA LEU A 58 8.99 1.94 -1.79
C LEU A 58 8.07 2.69 -0.83
N SER A 59 7.96 4.00 -1.02
CA SER A 59 7.11 4.91 -0.28
C SER A 59 6.38 5.80 -1.28
N PHE A 60 5.21 6.28 -0.90
CA PHE A 60 4.33 7.05 -1.76
C PHE A 60 4.21 8.50 -1.26
N ILE A 61 3.56 9.34 -2.06
CA ILE A 61 3.30 10.75 -1.73
C ILE A 61 2.55 10.86 -0.41
N GLU A 62 1.51 10.04 -0.22
CA GLU A 62 0.84 9.85 1.07
C GLU A 62 1.53 8.68 1.80
N PRO A 63 2.23 8.91 2.92
CA PRO A 63 3.06 7.90 3.56
C PRO A 63 2.26 6.94 4.47
N VAL A 64 1.00 6.67 4.16
CA VAL A 64 0.12 5.78 4.94
C VAL A 64 0.54 4.32 4.79
N ILE A 65 1.06 3.93 3.62
CA ILE A 65 1.64 2.60 3.40
C ILE A 65 3.05 2.69 2.81
N SER A 66 3.92 1.75 3.18
CA SER A 66 5.24 1.61 2.57
C SER A 66 5.68 0.16 2.52
N PHE A 67 6.57 -0.15 1.58
CA PHE A 67 7.10 -1.48 1.36
C PHE A 67 8.63 -1.47 1.40
N GLY A 68 9.24 -2.56 1.84
CA GLY A 68 10.69 -2.68 1.81
C GLY A 68 11.16 -4.11 1.96
N VAL A 69 12.43 -4.36 1.63
CA VAL A 69 13.05 -5.68 1.82
C VAL A 69 14.04 -5.60 2.96
N VAL A 70 13.78 -6.35 4.03
CA VAL A 70 14.69 -6.50 5.17
C VAL A 70 15.77 -7.53 4.86
N ARG A 71 15.37 -8.66 4.25
CA ARG A 71 16.29 -9.75 3.94
C ARG A 71 15.84 -10.54 2.71
N ARG A 72 16.82 -11.02 1.93
CA ARG A 72 16.61 -11.88 0.77
C ARG A 72 17.13 -13.29 1.04
N PHE A 73 16.38 -14.27 0.56
CA PHE A 73 16.78 -15.67 0.48
C PHE A 73 16.66 -16.16 -0.97
N ALA A 74 16.90 -17.44 -1.22
CA ALA A 74 16.78 -17.98 -2.58
C ALA A 74 15.31 -17.97 -3.05
N ASP A 75 14.39 -18.44 -2.20
CA ASP A 75 12.99 -18.71 -2.49
C ASP A 75 12.00 -17.73 -1.84
N ARG A 76 12.44 -16.99 -0.82
CA ARG A 76 11.59 -16.07 -0.04
C ARG A 76 12.23 -14.73 0.29
N ARG A 77 11.44 -13.82 0.84
CA ARG A 77 11.85 -12.48 1.31
C ARG A 77 11.30 -12.23 2.71
N HIS A 78 12.05 -11.50 3.52
CA HIS A 78 11.45 -10.79 4.65
C HIS A 78 11.15 -9.38 4.17
N THR A 79 9.86 -9.09 4.05
CA THR A 79 9.31 -7.83 3.58
C THR A 79 8.86 -7.00 4.76
N ARG A 80 9.28 -5.74 4.80
CA ARG A 80 8.74 -4.72 5.68
C ARG A 80 7.50 -4.11 5.03
N ILE A 81 6.40 -4.04 5.77
CA ILE A 81 5.25 -3.21 5.46
C ILE A 81 5.16 -2.16 6.56
N GLY A 82 5.29 -0.89 6.21
CA GLY A 82 5.01 0.22 7.12
C GLY A 82 3.58 0.67 6.92
N LEU A 83 2.86 0.91 8.02
CA LEU A 83 1.54 1.50 8.08
C LEU A 83 1.65 2.78 8.92
N ALA A 84 0.94 3.83 8.53
CA ALA A 84 0.88 5.07 9.30
C ALA A 84 -0.55 5.60 9.40
N PHE A 85 -0.78 6.46 10.39
CA PHE A 85 -2.05 7.16 10.62
C PHE A 85 -3.27 6.22 10.60
N GLU A 86 -4.25 6.44 9.72
CA GLU A 86 -5.50 5.69 9.63
C GLU A 86 -5.31 4.20 9.30
N ALA A 87 -4.11 3.79 8.86
CA ALA A 87 -3.77 2.39 8.61
C ALA A 87 -3.27 1.62 9.85
N VAL A 88 -2.95 2.32 10.95
CA VAL A 88 -2.47 1.69 12.20
C VAL A 88 -3.64 1.04 12.97
N PRO A 89 -3.37 0.06 13.84
CA PRO A 89 -4.43 -0.55 14.63
C PRO A 89 -5.07 0.45 15.60
N HIS A 90 -6.38 0.64 15.51
CA HIS A 90 -7.15 1.52 16.40
C HIS A 90 -7.38 0.89 17.79
N ARG A 91 -6.35 0.79 18.62
CA ARG A 91 -6.48 0.32 20.01
C ARG A 91 -5.63 1.10 21.01
N PRO A 92 -6.04 1.18 22.28
CA PRO A 92 -5.31 1.95 23.30
C PRO A 92 -3.86 1.50 23.54
N GLU A 93 -3.53 0.25 23.25
CA GLU A 93 -2.18 -0.30 23.40
C GLU A 93 -1.21 0.21 22.33
N PHE A 94 -1.73 0.73 21.21
CA PHE A 94 -0.98 1.29 20.09
C PHE A 94 -1.22 2.79 20.04
N VAL A 95 -0.28 3.55 20.61
CA VAL A 95 -0.37 5.01 20.71
C VAL A 95 0.46 5.74 19.66
N ASP A 96 1.24 5.00 18.89
CA ASP A 96 2.09 5.53 17.83
C ASP A 96 1.30 5.59 16.52
N ASP A 97 1.50 6.66 15.74
CA ASP A 97 0.92 6.84 14.41
C ASP A 97 1.68 6.06 13.32
N GLU A 98 2.58 5.16 13.71
CA GLU A 98 3.36 4.30 12.82
C GLU A 98 3.35 2.85 13.34
N PHE A 99 3.22 1.90 12.42
CA PHE A 99 3.20 0.48 12.73
C PHE A 99 3.96 -0.33 11.67
N GLU A 100 4.87 -1.20 12.09
CA GLU A 100 5.70 -2.02 11.18
C GLU A 100 5.32 -3.50 11.25
N LEU A 101 5.08 -4.10 10.09
CA LEU A 101 4.94 -5.53 9.90
C LEU A 101 6.18 -6.07 9.19
N ILE A 102 6.71 -7.19 9.68
CA ILE A 102 7.67 -8.01 8.93
C ILE A 102 6.98 -9.28 8.49
N LEU A 103 6.81 -9.42 7.18
CA LEU A 103 6.20 -10.59 6.55
C LEU A 103 7.30 -11.47 5.94
N GLU A 104 7.28 -12.76 6.26
CA GLU A 104 7.98 -13.75 5.45
C GLU A 104 7.07 -14.11 4.27
N VAL A 105 7.53 -13.82 3.05
CA VAL A 105 6.76 -14.05 1.82
C VAL A 105 7.58 -14.82 0.81
N ASP A 106 6.99 -15.85 0.23
CA ASP A 106 7.63 -16.61 -0.85
C ASP A 106 7.65 -15.77 -2.13
N ASN A 107 8.66 -15.97 -2.98
CA ASN A 107 8.75 -15.28 -4.27
C ASN A 107 7.55 -15.61 -5.17
N ALA A 108 6.96 -16.81 -5.02
CA ALA A 108 5.75 -17.20 -5.74
C ALA A 108 4.52 -16.40 -5.29
N ASP A 109 4.38 -16.16 -3.98
CA ASP A 109 3.28 -15.36 -3.43
C ASP A 109 3.42 -13.89 -3.81
N LEU A 110 4.65 -13.36 -3.85
CA LEU A 110 4.91 -12.01 -4.37
C LEU A 110 4.51 -11.87 -5.85
N ALA A 111 4.83 -12.86 -6.67
CA ALA A 111 4.44 -12.88 -8.09
C ALA A 111 2.91 -13.01 -8.27
N ALA A 112 2.24 -13.80 -7.42
CA ALA A 112 0.78 -13.87 -7.41
C ALA A 112 0.16 -12.52 -7.01
N ALA A 113 0.66 -11.90 -5.93
CA ALA A 113 0.22 -10.58 -5.49
C ALA A 113 0.44 -9.51 -6.55
N ALA A 114 1.55 -9.56 -7.29
CA ALA A 114 1.81 -8.65 -8.41
C ALA A 114 0.75 -8.79 -9.51
N LEU A 115 0.36 -10.02 -9.84
CA LEU A 115 -0.65 -10.31 -10.85
C LEU A 115 -2.05 -9.85 -10.39
N ASP A 116 -2.43 -10.16 -9.16
CA ASP A 116 -3.71 -9.75 -8.58
C ASP A 116 -3.82 -8.22 -8.55
N TRP A 117 -2.80 -7.55 -8.03
CA TRP A 117 -2.72 -6.09 -7.99
C TRP A 117 -2.75 -5.47 -9.39
N TRP A 118 -2.07 -6.09 -10.36
CA TRP A 118 -2.11 -5.64 -11.75
C TRP A 118 -3.54 -5.66 -12.32
N TRP A 119 -4.32 -6.70 -12.04
CA TRP A 119 -5.71 -6.78 -12.49
C TRP A 119 -6.61 -5.75 -11.83
N GLU A 120 -6.45 -5.54 -10.52
CA GLU A 120 -7.24 -4.53 -9.79
C GLU A 120 -6.97 -3.13 -10.33
N ARG A 121 -5.70 -2.76 -10.52
CA ARG A 121 -5.36 -1.41 -11.01
C ARG A 121 -5.81 -1.14 -12.45
N VAL A 122 -6.06 -2.16 -13.28
CA VAL A 122 -6.52 -1.96 -14.66
C VAL A 122 -7.87 -1.22 -14.70
N ALA A 123 -8.69 -1.36 -13.66
CA ALA A 123 -9.94 -0.60 -13.51
C ALA A 123 -9.70 0.91 -13.24
N PHE A 124 -8.49 1.28 -12.85
CA PHE A 124 -8.11 2.63 -12.42
C PHE A 124 -6.88 3.12 -13.20
N PRO A 125 -7.00 3.33 -14.53
CA PRO A 125 -5.88 3.83 -15.32
C PRO A 125 -5.54 5.27 -14.91
N PRO A 126 -4.24 5.66 -14.95
CA PRO A 126 -3.86 7.05 -14.73
C PRO A 126 -4.54 7.99 -15.73
N ARG A 127 -4.94 9.16 -15.25
CA ARG A 127 -5.71 10.17 -15.98
C ARG A 127 -4.92 11.44 -16.21
#